data_AF-A0A0R3PX95-F1
#
_entry.id   AF-A0A0R3PX95-F1
#
_cell.length_a   1.000
_cell.length_b   1.000
_cell.length_c   1.000
_cell.angle_alpha   90.00
_cell.angle_beta   90.00
_cell.angle_gamma   90.00
#
_symmetry.space_group_name_H-M   'P 1'
#
loop_
_entity.id
_entity.type
_entity.pdbx_description
1 polymer ?
#
loop_
_entity_poly.entity_id
_entity_poly.type
_entity_poly.pdbx_seq_one_letter_code
_entity_poly.pdbx_strand_id
1 'polypeptide(L)'
;MKCEHLQKTGSFKARGALNAVQKAKEKQAIFNSFWVTHSSGNHGQGLAWAASEVGLPCYVAVPRNAPPSKMEAMVEYGAKLELCDPTVKTSCFREDTCARIAGDLNFYVVEPFDDPNGTLAAEIIEQSPDVDAIFLAVGGGGMASGVVAYVTEIRPDIKVFLVEPQGKDLATYLQKGELRTERDVVDTIADGIRVLKIGENCYPILKALANNVITVVSWKGILIYN
;
A
#
# COMPACT_ATOMS: atom_id res chain seq x y z
N MET A 1 9.21 -16.05 -8.84
CA MET A 1 9.02 -14.62 -8.49
C MET A 1 7.75 -14.13 -9.16
N LYS A 2 6.85 -13.46 -8.43
CA LYS A 2 5.62 -12.88 -9.00
C LYS A 2 5.87 -11.42 -9.38
N CYS A 3 5.83 -11.11 -10.69
CA CYS A 3 6.37 -9.87 -11.25
C CYS A 3 5.39 -8.68 -11.20
N GLU A 4 4.97 -8.26 -10.01
CA GLU A 4 4.05 -7.11 -9.86
C GLU A 4 4.66 -5.75 -10.29
N HIS A 5 5.97 -5.68 -10.52
CA HIS A 5 6.61 -4.51 -11.12
C HIS A 5 6.27 -4.34 -12.61
N LEU A 6 5.77 -5.39 -13.27
CA LEU A 6 5.27 -5.36 -14.65
C LEU A 6 3.77 -5.09 -14.72
N GLN A 7 3.09 -4.98 -13.57
CA GLN A 7 1.69 -4.61 -13.52
C GLN A 7 1.49 -3.17 -14.03
N LYS A 8 0.26 -2.82 -14.41
CA LYS A 8 -0.12 -1.43 -14.65
C LYS A 8 0.34 -0.56 -13.47
N THR A 9 0.82 0.64 -13.76
CA THR A 9 1.42 1.57 -12.76
C THR A 9 2.72 1.08 -12.09
N GLY A 10 3.31 -0.03 -12.58
CA GLY A 10 4.61 -0.53 -12.11
C GLY A 10 4.60 -1.15 -10.72
N SER A 11 3.42 -1.48 -10.16
CA SER A 11 3.31 -2.13 -8.85
C SER A 11 1.96 -2.80 -8.64
N PHE A 12 1.86 -3.59 -7.57
CA PHE A 12 0.62 -4.26 -7.17
C PHE A 12 -0.53 -3.30 -6.77
N LYS A 13 -0.25 -2.01 -6.55
CA LYS A 13 -1.23 -1.03 -6.06
C LYS A 13 -2.41 -0.82 -7.02
N ALA A 14 -2.19 -1.05 -8.32
CA ALA A 14 -3.24 -1.06 -9.33
C ALA A 14 -4.41 -1.99 -8.96
N ARG A 15 -4.13 -3.17 -8.37
CA ARG A 15 -5.15 -4.16 -7.99
C ARG A 15 -6.12 -3.62 -6.94
N GLY A 16 -5.57 -3.12 -5.83
CA GLY A 16 -6.35 -2.58 -4.72
C GLY A 16 -7.13 -1.34 -5.13
N ALA A 17 -6.47 -0.42 -5.85
CA ALA A 17 -7.09 0.81 -6.33
C ALA A 17 -8.27 0.54 -7.27
N LEU A 18 -8.10 -0.34 -8.27
CA LEU A 18 -9.18 -0.67 -9.20
C LEU A 18 -10.35 -1.37 -8.49
N ASN A 19 -10.06 -2.28 -7.55
CA ASN A 19 -11.08 -2.94 -6.75
C ASN A 19 -11.89 -1.95 -5.90
N ALA A 20 -11.23 -1.00 -5.23
CA ALA A 20 -11.90 0.04 -4.45
C ALA A 20 -12.81 0.90 -5.35
N VAL A 21 -12.29 1.30 -6.52
CA VAL A 21 -13.03 2.08 -7.52
C VAL A 21 -14.27 1.34 -8.02
N GLN A 22 -14.14 0.06 -8.40
CA GLN A 22 -15.26 -0.74 -8.89
C GLN A 22 -16.33 -0.99 -7.81
N LYS A 23 -15.93 -1.36 -6.59
CA LYS A 23 -16.87 -1.56 -5.46
C LYS A 23 -17.69 -0.31 -5.17
N ALA A 24 -17.06 0.86 -5.16
CA ALA A 24 -17.78 2.10 -4.91
C ALA A 24 -18.74 2.45 -6.08
N LYS A 25 -18.39 2.10 -7.32
CA LYS A 25 -19.25 2.29 -8.50
C LYS A 25 -20.49 1.42 -8.44
N GLU A 26 -20.32 0.14 -8.08
CA GLU A 26 -21.43 -0.80 -7.87
C GLU A 26 -22.40 -0.33 -6.79
N LYS A 27 -21.88 0.24 -5.70
CA LYS A 27 -22.69 0.78 -4.60
C LYS A 27 -23.40 2.09 -4.92
N GLN A 28 -23.29 2.61 -6.16
CA GLN A 28 -23.76 3.94 -6.57
C GLN A 28 -23.26 5.09 -5.68
N ALA A 29 -22.18 4.86 -4.92
CA ALA A 29 -21.65 5.81 -3.95
C ALA A 29 -20.93 7.02 -4.61
N ILE A 30 -20.82 7.02 -5.94
CA ILE A 30 -19.97 7.94 -6.71
C ILE A 30 -20.72 8.77 -7.74
N PHE A 31 -22.06 8.71 -7.79
CA PHE A 31 -22.80 9.63 -8.66
C PHE A 31 -22.58 11.07 -8.14
N ASN A 32 -21.60 11.77 -8.73
CA ASN A 32 -21.10 13.11 -8.40
C ASN A 32 -19.94 13.20 -7.38
N SER A 33 -19.10 12.17 -7.26
CA SER A 33 -17.97 12.17 -6.31
C SER A 33 -16.60 12.13 -6.99
N PHE A 34 -15.58 12.69 -6.34
CA PHE A 34 -14.17 12.61 -6.77
C PHE A 34 -13.41 11.60 -5.91
N TRP A 35 -12.36 11.00 -6.47
CA TRP A 35 -11.44 10.13 -5.74
C TRP A 35 -10.39 10.95 -5.01
N VAL A 36 -10.11 10.61 -3.76
CA VAL A 36 -9.08 11.29 -2.98
C VAL A 36 -8.19 10.25 -2.29
N THR A 37 -6.89 10.51 -2.27
CA THR A 37 -5.97 9.75 -1.41
C THR A 37 -4.76 10.60 -1.02
N HIS A 38 -3.93 10.06 -0.14
CA HIS A 38 -2.60 10.58 0.14
C HIS A 38 -1.55 9.54 -0.24
N SER A 39 -0.52 9.96 -0.97
CA SER A 39 0.56 9.06 -1.38
C SER A 39 1.80 9.81 -1.80
N SER A 40 2.97 9.25 -1.48
CA SER A 40 4.24 9.66 -2.07
C SER A 40 4.65 8.82 -3.29
N GLY A 41 3.79 7.91 -3.79
CA GLY A 41 4.20 7.02 -4.86
C GLY A 41 3.15 6.04 -5.39
N ASN A 42 3.41 4.75 -5.23
CA ASN A 42 2.72 3.69 -5.97
C ASN A 42 1.19 3.69 -5.79
N HIS A 43 0.69 4.04 -4.60
CA HIS A 43 -0.75 4.10 -4.36
C HIS A 43 -1.42 5.25 -5.12
N GLY A 44 -0.80 6.44 -5.12
CA GLY A 44 -1.32 7.58 -5.88
C GLY A 44 -1.37 7.29 -7.38
N GLN A 45 -0.35 6.63 -7.94
CA GLN A 45 -0.38 6.18 -9.35
C GLN A 45 -1.48 5.15 -9.60
N GLY A 46 -1.60 4.15 -8.72
CA GLY A 46 -2.64 3.12 -8.80
C GLY A 46 -4.05 3.71 -8.80
N LEU A 47 -4.33 4.67 -7.90
CA LEU A 47 -5.63 5.33 -7.84
C LEU A 47 -5.87 6.27 -9.02
N ALA A 48 -4.88 7.05 -9.42
CA ALA A 48 -4.98 7.94 -10.58
C ALA A 48 -5.36 7.14 -11.84
N TRP A 49 -4.66 6.02 -12.08
CA TRP A 49 -4.99 5.12 -13.17
C TRP A 49 -6.39 4.53 -13.03
N ALA A 50 -6.74 3.94 -11.87
CA ALA A 50 -8.05 3.32 -11.66
C ALA A 50 -9.21 4.31 -11.83
N ALA A 51 -9.02 5.55 -11.38
CA ALA A 51 -9.98 6.65 -11.55
C ALA A 51 -10.17 7.02 -13.04
N SER A 52 -9.09 7.03 -13.82
CA SER A 52 -9.15 7.30 -15.26
C SER A 52 -9.98 6.27 -16.03
N GLU A 53 -9.94 4.99 -15.63
CA GLU A 53 -10.73 3.91 -16.24
C GLU A 53 -12.25 4.07 -16.02
N VAL A 54 -12.66 4.83 -15.01
CA VAL A 54 -14.09 5.12 -14.73
C VAL A 54 -14.50 6.55 -15.09
N GLY A 55 -13.57 7.36 -15.63
CA GLY A 55 -13.83 8.73 -16.07
C GLY A 55 -14.16 9.73 -14.95
N LEU A 56 -13.72 9.46 -13.71
CA LEU A 56 -13.97 10.34 -12.57
C LEU A 56 -12.67 11.00 -12.09
N PRO A 57 -12.68 12.29 -11.69
CA PRO A 57 -11.44 12.96 -11.28
C PRO A 57 -10.83 12.38 -10.01
N CYS A 58 -9.49 12.41 -9.96
CA CYS A 58 -8.69 11.96 -8.82
C CYS A 58 -7.85 13.11 -8.28
N TYR A 59 -7.84 13.28 -6.96
CA TYR A 59 -6.95 14.17 -6.24
C TYR A 59 -5.99 13.35 -5.38
N VAL A 60 -4.73 13.74 -5.36
CA VAL A 60 -3.71 13.08 -4.54
C VAL A 60 -2.99 14.13 -3.70
N ALA A 61 -3.07 13.99 -2.37
CA ALA A 61 -2.20 14.73 -1.46
C ALA A 61 -0.80 14.11 -1.50
N VAL A 62 0.19 14.87 -1.99
CA VAL A 62 1.54 14.39 -2.27
C VAL A 62 2.59 15.20 -1.51
N PRO A 63 3.48 14.55 -0.72
CA PRO A 63 4.60 15.24 -0.10
C PRO A 63 5.50 15.91 -1.13
N ARG A 64 5.94 17.16 -0.87
CA ARG A 64 6.84 17.92 -1.78
C ARG A 64 8.15 17.22 -2.12
N ASN A 65 8.60 16.26 -1.30
CA ASN A 65 9.80 15.47 -1.53
C ASN A 65 9.52 14.10 -2.17
N ALA A 66 8.30 13.85 -2.66
CA ALA A 66 8.00 12.64 -3.41
C ALA A 66 8.85 12.58 -4.69
N PRO A 67 9.22 11.38 -5.18
CA PRO A 67 10.02 11.25 -6.39
C PRO A 67 9.32 11.92 -7.60
N PRO A 68 10.01 12.80 -8.35
CA PRO A 68 9.40 13.50 -9.49
C PRO A 68 8.74 12.58 -10.52
N SER A 69 9.40 11.47 -10.87
CA SER A 69 8.85 10.48 -11.79
C SER A 69 7.53 9.86 -11.32
N LYS A 70 7.32 9.72 -10.01
CA LYS A 70 6.05 9.21 -9.46
C LYS A 70 4.95 10.28 -9.51
N MET A 71 5.30 11.56 -9.35
CA MET A 71 4.36 12.68 -9.48
C MET A 71 3.93 12.88 -10.93
N GLU A 72 4.88 12.86 -11.86
CA GLU A 72 4.62 12.95 -13.30
C GLU A 72 3.68 11.83 -13.76
N ALA A 73 3.95 10.58 -13.38
CA ALA A 73 3.07 9.45 -13.70
C ALA A 73 1.63 9.62 -13.16
N MET A 74 1.44 10.21 -11.98
CA MET A 74 0.09 10.50 -11.47
C MET A 74 -0.63 11.54 -12.34
N VAL A 75 0.08 12.60 -12.76
CA VAL A 75 -0.47 13.65 -13.64
C VAL A 75 -0.79 13.09 -15.01
N GLU A 76 0.04 12.20 -15.57
CA GLU A 76 -0.21 11.52 -16.85
C GLU A 76 -1.48 10.66 -16.82
N TYR A 77 -1.80 10.08 -15.66
CA TYR A 77 -3.08 9.40 -15.44
C TYR A 77 -4.26 10.35 -15.13
N GLY A 78 -4.04 11.67 -15.17
CA GLY A 78 -5.08 12.68 -15.00
C GLY A 78 -5.36 13.09 -13.56
N ALA A 79 -4.51 12.72 -12.60
CA ALA A 79 -4.66 13.16 -11.21
C ALA A 79 -4.28 14.63 -11.04
N LYS A 80 -5.01 15.31 -10.16
CA LYS A 80 -4.66 16.63 -9.63
C LYS A 80 -3.86 16.45 -8.34
N LEU A 81 -2.64 16.98 -8.31
CA LEU A 81 -1.76 16.86 -7.15
C LEU A 81 -1.92 18.07 -6.23
N GLU A 82 -2.13 17.80 -4.95
CA GLU A 82 -2.09 18.81 -3.90
C GLU A 82 -0.81 18.60 -3.07
N LEU A 83 0.13 19.54 -3.16
CA LEU A 83 1.40 19.41 -2.48
C LEU A 83 1.27 19.66 -0.98
N CYS A 84 1.78 18.72 -0.19
CA CYS A 84 1.75 18.75 1.27
C CYS A 84 3.17 18.71 1.86
N ASP A 85 3.27 19.03 3.13
CA ASP A 85 4.54 18.95 3.85
C ASP A 85 4.94 17.50 4.11
N PRO A 86 6.25 17.19 4.06
CA PRO A 86 6.73 15.82 4.18
C PRO A 86 6.76 15.28 5.62
N THR A 87 6.58 16.15 6.61
CA THR A 87 6.70 15.82 8.04
C THR A 87 5.41 16.08 8.79
N VAL A 88 5.10 15.23 9.76
CA VAL A 88 3.86 15.25 10.57
C VAL A 88 3.70 16.51 11.44
N LYS A 89 4.74 17.34 11.57
CA LYS A 89 4.76 18.49 12.49
C LYS A 89 3.97 19.71 12.01
N THR A 90 3.22 19.60 10.92
CA THR A 90 2.55 20.72 10.24
C THR A 90 1.11 20.35 9.94
N SER A 91 0.17 21.29 10.05
CA SER A 91 -1.24 21.13 9.64
C SER A 91 -1.44 20.96 8.12
N CYS A 92 -0.34 20.98 7.36
CA CYS A 92 -0.29 20.65 5.94
C CYS A 92 0.31 19.26 5.69
N PHE A 93 0.24 18.34 6.65
CA PHE A 93 0.65 16.96 6.42
C PHE A 93 -0.31 16.25 5.47
N ARG A 94 0.06 15.05 4.99
CA ARG A 94 -0.64 14.38 3.90
C ARG A 94 -2.07 13.97 4.26
N GLU A 95 -2.30 13.51 5.49
CA GLU A 95 -3.64 13.13 6.00
C GLU A 95 -4.49 14.38 6.22
N ASP A 96 -3.94 15.46 6.79
CA ASP A 96 -4.65 16.74 6.95
C ASP A 96 -5.04 17.35 5.59
N THR A 97 -4.11 17.31 4.63
CA THR A 97 -4.34 17.78 3.26
C THR A 97 -5.39 16.92 2.57
N CYS A 98 -5.33 15.60 2.72
CA CYS A 98 -6.33 14.67 2.22
C CYS A 98 -7.70 14.94 2.84
N ALA A 99 -7.78 15.14 4.15
CA ALA A 99 -9.00 15.46 4.87
C ALA A 99 -9.58 16.82 4.44
N ARG A 100 -8.74 17.82 4.21
CA ARG A 100 -9.16 19.13 3.68
C ARG A 100 -9.69 19.01 2.26
N ILE A 101 -9.00 18.30 1.37
CA ILE A 101 -9.51 18.01 0.03
C ILE A 101 -10.85 17.30 0.13
N ALA A 102 -10.99 16.36 1.08
CA ALA A 102 -12.21 15.62 1.33
C ALA A 102 -13.32 16.43 2.04
N GLY A 103 -13.03 17.65 2.53
CA GLY A 103 -13.95 18.43 3.36
C GLY A 103 -15.06 19.14 2.59
N ASP A 104 -14.87 19.38 1.28
CA ASP A 104 -15.74 20.24 0.48
C ASP A 104 -16.42 19.52 -0.71
N LEU A 105 -17.36 18.57 -0.46
CA LEU A 105 -18.25 17.84 -1.43
C LEU A 105 -17.90 16.36 -1.70
N ASN A 106 -18.77 15.41 -1.32
CA ASN A 106 -18.91 14.08 -1.92
C ASN A 106 -17.58 13.42 -2.36
N PHE A 107 -16.66 13.11 -1.44
CA PHE A 107 -15.39 12.47 -1.79
C PHE A 107 -15.36 11.02 -1.35
N TYR A 108 -14.71 10.17 -2.14
CA TYR A 108 -14.38 8.81 -1.75
C TYR A 108 -12.88 8.71 -1.46
N VAL A 109 -12.53 8.67 -0.18
CA VAL A 109 -11.14 8.48 0.25
C VAL A 109 -10.78 7.01 0.09
N VAL A 110 -9.76 6.73 -0.73
CA VAL A 110 -9.22 5.37 -0.88
C VAL A 110 -7.96 5.26 -0.03
N GLU A 111 -8.09 4.53 1.08
CA GLU A 111 -7.00 4.25 2.00
C GLU A 111 -5.86 3.48 1.31
N PRO A 112 -4.58 3.83 1.55
CA PRO A 112 -3.47 3.21 0.84
C PRO A 112 -3.25 1.72 1.10
N PHE A 113 -3.76 1.19 2.21
CA PHE A 113 -3.50 -0.19 2.59
C PHE A 113 -4.53 -0.84 3.51
N ASP A 114 -5.52 -0.15 4.08
CA ASP A 114 -6.43 -0.78 5.06
C ASP A 114 -7.66 -1.48 4.43
N ASP A 115 -7.49 -2.02 3.22
CA ASP A 115 -8.45 -2.86 2.50
C ASP A 115 -7.72 -4.11 1.97
N PRO A 116 -7.90 -5.29 2.62
CA PRO A 116 -7.28 -6.54 2.18
C PRO A 116 -7.68 -6.95 0.75
N ASN A 117 -6.71 -7.29 -0.11
CA ASN A 117 -6.96 -7.77 -1.47
C ASN A 117 -6.16 -9.04 -1.79
N GLY A 118 -6.87 -10.16 -2.03
CA GLY A 118 -6.27 -11.49 -2.23
C GLY A 118 -6.07 -11.92 -3.70
N THR A 119 -6.35 -11.06 -4.68
CA THR A 119 -6.26 -11.43 -6.11
C THR A 119 -4.87 -11.93 -6.52
N LEU A 120 -3.82 -11.36 -5.91
CA LEU A 120 -2.45 -11.79 -6.12
C LEU A 120 -2.22 -13.25 -5.70
N ALA A 121 -2.83 -13.69 -4.60
CA ALA A 121 -2.69 -15.06 -4.10
C ALA A 121 -3.37 -16.08 -5.01
N ALA A 122 -4.57 -15.74 -5.52
CA ALA A 122 -5.28 -16.56 -6.49
C ALA A 122 -4.39 -16.85 -7.72
N GLU A 123 -3.78 -15.80 -8.28
CA GLU A 123 -2.88 -15.95 -9.43
C GLU A 123 -1.60 -16.73 -9.08
N ILE A 124 -1.04 -16.54 -7.88
CA ILE A 124 0.15 -17.32 -7.45
C ILE A 124 -0.17 -18.81 -7.40
N ILE A 125 -1.29 -19.18 -6.79
CA ILE A 125 -1.70 -20.58 -6.62
C ILE A 125 -2.03 -21.21 -7.99
N GLU A 126 -2.70 -20.47 -8.86
CA GLU A 126 -3.02 -20.94 -10.22
C GLU A 126 -1.74 -21.15 -11.05
N GLN A 127 -0.81 -20.21 -11.01
CA GLN A 127 0.38 -20.21 -11.86
C GLN A 127 1.52 -21.07 -11.31
N SER A 128 1.49 -21.38 -10.01
CA SER A 128 2.52 -22.16 -9.32
C SER A 128 1.86 -23.09 -8.29
N PRO A 129 1.18 -24.16 -8.74
CA PRO A 129 0.44 -25.06 -7.86
C PRO A 129 1.33 -25.73 -6.79
N ASP A 130 2.60 -25.96 -7.11
CA ASP A 130 3.58 -26.61 -6.24
C ASP A 130 4.34 -25.62 -5.32
N VAL A 131 3.82 -24.40 -5.13
CA VAL A 131 4.45 -23.41 -4.26
C VAL A 131 4.42 -23.87 -2.78
N ASP A 132 5.58 -23.95 -2.14
CA ASP A 132 5.67 -24.31 -0.71
C ASP A 132 5.62 -23.10 0.23
N ALA A 133 6.09 -21.94 -0.25
CA ALA A 133 6.20 -20.75 0.57
C ALA A 133 6.07 -19.43 -0.22
N ILE A 134 5.54 -18.40 0.44
CA ILE A 134 5.36 -17.05 -0.09
C ILE A 134 5.99 -16.04 0.86
N PHE A 135 6.80 -15.13 0.32
CA PHE A 135 7.46 -14.04 1.06
C PHE A 135 6.85 -12.71 0.65
N LEU A 136 6.37 -11.92 1.62
CA LEU A 136 5.59 -10.71 1.37
C LEU A 136 6.21 -9.50 2.07
N ALA A 137 6.61 -8.49 1.32
CA ALA A 137 7.06 -7.22 1.90
C ALA A 137 5.88 -6.50 2.59
N VAL A 138 6.08 -6.07 3.84
CA VAL A 138 5.00 -5.47 4.64
C VAL A 138 5.25 -3.99 4.92
N GLY A 139 4.43 -3.14 4.29
CA GLY A 139 4.20 -1.75 4.68
C GLY A 139 3.07 -1.66 5.71
N GLY A 140 1.93 -1.06 5.32
CA GLY A 140 0.73 -1.01 6.16
C GLY A 140 -0.15 -2.28 6.13
N GLY A 141 0.23 -3.30 5.35
CA GLY A 141 -0.35 -4.65 5.45
C GLY A 141 -1.36 -5.06 4.37
N GLY A 142 -2.02 -4.15 3.64
CA GLY A 142 -3.15 -4.50 2.74
C GLY A 142 -2.96 -5.65 1.74
N MET A 143 -1.83 -5.68 1.03
CA MET A 143 -1.54 -6.79 0.12
C MET A 143 -1.19 -8.06 0.89
N ALA A 144 -0.40 -7.93 1.97
CA ALA A 144 0.00 -9.08 2.76
C ALA A 144 -1.20 -9.74 3.45
N SER A 145 -2.10 -8.96 4.04
CA SER A 145 -3.31 -9.47 4.69
C SER A 145 -4.24 -10.15 3.68
N GLY A 146 -4.42 -9.56 2.50
CA GLY A 146 -5.21 -10.19 1.43
C GLY A 146 -4.65 -11.53 0.96
N VAL A 147 -3.32 -11.61 0.77
CA VAL A 147 -2.66 -12.87 0.40
C VAL A 147 -2.79 -13.90 1.52
N VAL A 148 -2.52 -13.51 2.77
CA VAL A 148 -2.60 -14.41 3.93
C VAL A 148 -4.01 -14.96 4.11
N ALA A 149 -5.04 -14.11 4.03
CA ALA A 149 -6.42 -14.54 4.14
C ALA A 149 -6.79 -15.57 3.06
N TYR A 150 -6.42 -15.30 1.80
CA TYR A 150 -6.72 -16.21 0.69
C TYR A 150 -5.97 -17.54 0.82
N VAL A 151 -4.66 -17.50 1.11
CA VAL A 151 -3.83 -18.71 1.26
C VAL A 151 -4.31 -19.56 2.42
N THR A 152 -4.65 -18.96 3.56
CA THR A 152 -5.13 -19.69 4.74
C THR A 152 -6.41 -20.47 4.45
N GLU A 153 -7.30 -19.91 3.64
CA GLU A 153 -8.57 -20.56 3.28
C GLU A 153 -8.39 -21.63 2.20
N ILE A 154 -7.61 -21.34 1.15
CA ILE A 154 -7.58 -22.16 -0.07
C ILE A 154 -6.44 -23.17 -0.09
N ARG A 155 -5.28 -22.81 0.47
CA ARG A 155 -4.03 -23.60 0.45
C ARG A 155 -3.26 -23.42 1.78
N PRO A 156 -3.82 -23.88 2.91
CA PRO A 156 -3.21 -23.71 4.24
C PRO A 156 -1.86 -24.44 4.40
N ASP A 157 -1.50 -25.31 3.46
CA ASP A 157 -0.21 -25.99 3.39
C ASP A 157 0.94 -25.04 3.00
N ILE A 158 0.66 -23.93 2.32
CA ILE A 158 1.67 -22.95 1.91
C ILE A 158 2.12 -22.11 3.11
N LYS A 159 3.43 -22.04 3.34
CA LYS A 159 4.01 -21.19 4.41
C LYS A 159 4.10 -19.74 3.95
N VAL A 160 3.51 -18.82 4.72
CA VAL A 160 3.65 -17.38 4.44
C VAL A 160 4.61 -16.73 5.43
N PHE A 161 5.54 -15.95 4.89
CA PHE A 161 6.53 -15.16 5.63
C PHE A 161 6.35 -13.67 5.33
N LEU A 162 6.26 -12.87 6.38
CA LEU A 162 6.26 -11.42 6.27
C LEU A 162 7.71 -10.92 6.26
N VAL A 163 8.03 -10.02 5.34
CA VAL A 163 9.37 -9.47 5.18
C VAL A 163 9.35 -7.98 5.49
N GLU A 164 10.23 -7.56 6.38
CA GLU A 164 10.36 -6.16 6.81
C GLU A 164 11.79 -5.65 6.76
N PRO A 165 11.99 -4.33 6.62
CA PRO A 165 13.31 -3.74 6.82
C PRO A 165 13.66 -3.70 8.31
N GLN A 166 14.96 -3.75 8.62
CA GLN A 166 15.48 -3.51 9.96
C GLN A 166 14.93 -2.21 10.55
N GLY A 167 14.50 -2.28 11.82
CA GLY A 167 13.97 -1.15 12.57
C GLY A 167 12.45 -0.98 12.51
N LYS A 168 11.73 -1.79 11.71
CA LYS A 168 10.26 -1.77 11.69
C LYS A 168 9.62 -2.48 12.90
N ASP A 169 10.22 -3.57 13.38
CA ASP A 169 9.76 -4.32 14.56
C ASP A 169 8.31 -4.85 14.45
N LEU A 170 7.92 -5.27 13.24
CA LEU A 170 6.59 -5.79 12.92
C LEU A 170 6.23 -7.02 13.75
N ALA A 171 7.18 -7.93 13.98
CA ALA A 171 6.96 -9.13 14.78
C ALA A 171 6.43 -8.76 16.17
N THR A 172 7.12 -7.84 16.86
CA THR A 172 6.66 -7.35 18.16
C THR A 172 5.30 -6.67 18.03
N TYR A 173 5.13 -5.80 17.03
CA TYR A 173 3.87 -5.07 16.88
C TYR A 173 2.67 -6.01 16.69
N LEU A 174 2.83 -7.08 15.92
CA LEU A 174 1.80 -8.11 15.75
C LEU A 174 1.53 -8.92 17.03
N GLN A 175 2.54 -9.14 17.87
CA GLN A 175 2.36 -9.85 19.16
C GLN A 175 1.67 -8.98 20.20
N LYS A 176 2.09 -7.72 20.33
CA LYS A 176 1.68 -6.84 21.44
C LYS A 176 0.54 -5.89 21.08
N GLY A 177 0.36 -5.57 19.79
CA GLY A 177 -0.61 -4.57 19.31
C GLY A 177 -0.17 -3.13 19.52
N GLU A 178 1.07 -2.89 19.95
CA GLU A 178 1.58 -1.56 20.30
C GLU A 178 2.86 -1.23 19.53
N LEU A 179 2.94 0.00 19.00
CA LEU A 179 4.16 0.52 18.40
C LEU A 179 5.16 0.88 19.50
N ARG A 180 6.43 0.46 19.35
CA ARG A 180 7.50 0.78 20.31
C ARG A 180 8.04 2.19 20.21
N THR A 181 7.57 2.98 19.26
CA THR A 181 8.07 4.31 18.99
C THR A 181 6.93 5.24 18.61
N GLU A 182 7.04 6.50 19.00
CA GLU A 182 6.20 7.60 18.51
C GLU A 182 6.55 8.01 17.08
N ARG A 183 7.60 7.45 16.48
CA ARG A 183 7.87 7.65 15.05
C ARG A 183 6.80 6.92 14.25
N ASP A 184 6.37 7.52 13.14
CA ASP A 184 5.41 6.89 12.22
C ASP A 184 6.08 6.09 11.09
N VAL A 185 7.40 6.27 10.90
CA VAL A 185 8.14 5.70 9.78
C VAL A 185 9.49 5.11 10.18
N VAL A 186 9.88 4.03 9.49
CA VAL A 186 11.24 3.46 9.55
C VAL A 186 12.19 4.21 8.58
N ASP A 187 13.45 4.35 9.00
CA ASP A 187 14.54 4.87 8.17
C ASP A 187 15.13 3.75 7.31
N THR A 188 14.75 3.71 6.04
CA THR A 188 15.15 2.65 5.10
C THR A 188 15.06 3.14 3.66
N ILE A 189 15.85 2.52 2.78
CA ILE A 189 15.77 2.70 1.33
C ILE A 189 14.48 2.12 0.73
N ALA A 190 13.80 1.21 1.45
CA ALA A 190 12.57 0.58 1.02
C ALA A 190 11.36 1.51 1.24
N ASP A 191 11.26 2.56 0.41
CA ASP A 191 10.30 3.66 0.56
C ASP A 191 8.84 3.20 0.68
N GLY A 192 8.44 2.18 -0.11
CA GLY A 192 7.07 1.66 -0.16
C GLY A 192 6.60 0.92 1.11
N ILE A 193 7.51 0.59 2.03
CA ILE A 193 7.20 -0.16 3.27
C ILE A 193 7.66 0.56 4.54
N ARG A 194 7.86 1.89 4.45
CA ARG A 194 8.29 2.72 5.59
C ARG A 194 7.29 2.86 6.72
N VAL A 195 5.99 2.66 6.45
CA VAL A 195 4.92 2.81 7.45
C VAL A 195 5.12 1.79 8.57
N LEU A 196 5.08 2.23 9.82
CA LEU A 196 5.18 1.34 10.99
C LEU A 196 3.83 0.73 11.37
N LYS A 197 2.75 1.53 11.40
CA LYS A 197 1.39 1.09 11.71
C LYS A 197 0.85 0.14 10.63
N ILE A 198 0.17 -0.92 11.06
CA ILE A 198 -0.63 -1.81 10.20
C ILE A 198 -2.07 -1.32 10.22
N GLY A 199 -2.75 -1.42 9.08
CA GLY A 199 -4.17 -1.10 8.97
C GLY A 199 -5.01 -1.91 9.95
N GLU A 200 -6.10 -1.34 10.44
CA GLU A 200 -6.96 -1.93 11.47
C GLU A 200 -7.67 -3.18 10.96
N ASN A 201 -8.04 -3.23 9.68
CA ASN A 201 -8.60 -4.42 9.02
C ASN A 201 -7.51 -5.44 8.69
N CYS A 202 -6.27 -5.00 8.51
CA CYS A 202 -5.15 -5.87 8.16
C CYS A 202 -4.56 -6.57 9.39
N TYR A 203 -4.56 -5.91 10.54
CA TYR A 203 -3.90 -6.36 11.76
C TYR A 203 -4.43 -7.73 12.27
N PRO A 204 -5.75 -7.96 12.40
CA PRO A 204 -6.27 -9.25 12.87
C PRO A 204 -5.82 -10.43 12.02
N ILE A 205 -5.70 -10.23 10.70
CA ILE A 205 -5.24 -11.26 9.76
C ILE A 205 -3.74 -11.52 9.93
N LEU A 206 -2.94 -10.44 9.96
CA LEU A 206 -1.48 -10.56 10.03
C LEU A 206 -0.97 -11.01 11.39
N LYS A 207 -1.74 -10.81 12.47
CA LYS A 207 -1.39 -11.23 13.83
C LYS A 207 -1.04 -12.71 13.92
N ALA A 208 -1.70 -13.57 13.14
CA ALA A 208 -1.41 -15.00 13.08
C ALA A 208 0.03 -15.32 12.61
N LEU A 209 0.66 -14.40 11.87
CA LEU A 209 2.03 -14.56 11.34
C LEU A 209 3.10 -13.84 12.18
N ALA A 210 2.78 -13.45 13.41
CA ALA A 210 3.71 -12.78 14.32
C ALA A 210 5.06 -13.53 14.49
N ASN A 211 5.05 -14.87 14.41
CA ASN A 211 6.24 -15.71 14.52
C ASN A 211 6.93 -15.99 13.16
N ASN A 212 6.33 -15.54 12.05
CA ASN A 212 6.78 -15.77 10.69
C ASN A 212 7.21 -14.46 10.02
N VAL A 213 7.95 -13.63 10.75
CA VAL A 213 8.48 -12.35 10.26
C VAL A 213 9.99 -12.49 10.04
N ILE A 214 10.46 -12.06 8.88
CA ILE A 214 11.86 -12.03 8.48
C ILE A 214 12.28 -10.57 8.34
N THR A 215 13.26 -10.16 9.15
CA THR A 215 13.85 -8.83 9.07
C THR A 215 15.06 -8.85 8.14
N VAL A 216 15.09 -7.94 7.17
CA VAL A 216 16.22 -7.76 6.24
C VAL A 216 16.95 -6.45 6.52
N VAL A 217 18.27 -6.47 6.45
CA VAL A 217 19.11 -5.28 6.60
C VAL A 217 19.38 -4.65 5.24
N SER A 218 19.36 -3.31 5.17
CA SER A 218 19.77 -2.61 3.95
C SER A 218 21.29 -2.72 3.80
N TRP A 219 21.74 -3.26 2.67
CA TRP A 219 23.17 -3.29 2.36
C TRP A 219 23.57 -1.91 1.81
N LYS A 220 24.25 -1.10 2.61
CA LYS A 220 24.89 0.15 2.16
C LYS A 220 26.19 -0.19 1.41
N GLY A 221 26.08 -0.74 0.21
CA GLY A 221 27.25 -1.09 -0.59
C GLY A 221 26.90 -1.31 -2.05
N ILE A 222 27.09 -0.29 -2.87
CA ILE A 222 27.47 -0.53 -4.27
C ILE A 222 29.00 -0.59 -4.23
N LEU A 223 29.56 -1.79 -4.14
CA LEU A 223 30.92 -2.02 -4.62
C LEU A 223 30.78 -2.36 -6.10
N ILE A 224 30.90 -1.35 -6.96
CA ILE A 224 31.34 -1.58 -8.34
C ILE A 224 32.79 -2.02 -8.20
N TYR A 225 33.03 -3.33 -8.20
CA TYR A 225 34.33 -3.85 -8.58
C TYR A 225 34.40 -3.74 -10.11
N ASN A 226 35.16 -2.75 -10.59
CA ASN A 226 35.86 -2.84 -11.87
C ASN A 226 37.34 -3.04 -11.55
#